data_AF-A0A5P1F5B9-F1
#
_entry.id   AF-A0A5P1F5B9-F1
#
_cell.length_a   1.000
_cell.length_b   1.000
_cell.length_c   1.000
_cell.angle_alpha   90.00
_cell.angle_beta   90.00
_cell.angle_gamma   90.00
#
_symmetry.space_group_name_H-M   'P 1'
#
loop_
_entity.id
_entity.type
_entity.pdbx_description
1 polymer ?
#
loop_
_entity_poly.entity_id
_entity_poly.type
_entity_poly.pdbx_seq_one_letter_code
_entity_poly.pdbx_strand_id
1 'polypeptide(L)'
;MFHLLSQLKALPTSVHTYIYPKAIEIFEAIARQSISNNLLKYSVKGILLNAGICQLCRGDVVGITNALERYQELDPTFSGTREYKLLADLAAAMDEEDVGKFTDCIKEFDSMTRLDPWKTTLLLRAKNALKAKEDEEDDLT
;
A
#
# COMPACT_ATOMS: atom_id res chain seq x y z
N MET A 1 1.46 -2.19 17.08
CA MET A 1 0.73 -1.57 15.95
C MET A 1 0.37 -0.11 16.25
N PHE A 2 -0.38 0.22 17.30
CA PHE A 2 -0.72 1.63 17.67
C PHE A 2 0.49 2.56 17.87
N HIS A 3 1.56 2.08 18.50
CA HIS A 3 2.77 2.89 18.68
C HIS A 3 3.45 3.22 17.33
N LEU A 4 3.56 2.24 16.43
CA LEU A 4 4.13 2.44 15.08
C LEU A 4 3.30 3.44 14.25
N LEU A 5 1.96 3.37 14.37
CA LEU A 5 1.02 4.27 13.69
C LEU A 5 1.10 5.71 14.22
N SER A 6 1.31 5.88 15.53
CA SER A 6 1.51 7.20 16.14
C SER A 6 2.85 7.82 15.71
N GLN A 7 3.91 7.02 15.62
CA GLN A 7 5.23 7.47 15.16
C GLN A 7 5.21 7.89 13.68
N LEU A 8 4.47 7.17 12.81
CA LEU A 8 4.26 7.48 11.39
C LEU A 8 3.48 8.79 11.11
N LYS A 9 2.85 9.39 12.12
CA LYS A 9 2.05 10.61 11.96
C LYS A 9 2.84 11.88 12.34
N ALA A 10 3.89 11.76 13.15
CA ALA A 10 4.61 12.89 13.75
C ALA A 10 5.99 13.17 13.13
N LEU A 11 6.47 12.33 12.20
CA LEU A 11 7.82 12.44 11.66
C LEU A 11 7.86 13.26 10.35
N PRO A 12 8.99 13.92 10.04
CA PRO A 12 9.17 14.63 8.78
C PRO A 12 9.19 13.66 7.59
N THR A 13 8.81 14.15 6.40
CA THR A 13 8.74 13.38 5.13
C THR A 13 10.00 12.58 4.84
N SER A 14 11.18 13.11 5.20
CA SER A 14 12.49 12.48 5.04
C SER A 14 12.74 11.24 5.90
N VAL A 15 12.03 11.08 7.03
CA VAL A 15 12.20 9.92 7.94
C VAL A 15 11.27 8.77 7.55
N HIS A 16 10.19 9.07 6.82
CA HIS A 16 9.23 8.06 6.39
C HIS A 16 9.82 7.04 5.41
N THR A 17 10.72 7.48 4.50
CA THR A 17 11.45 6.59 3.57
C THR A 17 12.25 5.51 4.29
N TYR A 18 12.75 5.79 5.50
CA TYR A 18 13.44 4.82 6.35
C TYR A 18 12.51 3.91 7.15
N ILE A 19 11.27 4.34 7.40
CA ILE A 19 10.30 3.59 8.23
C ILE A 19 9.46 2.63 7.39
N TYR A 20 9.15 2.98 6.13
CA TYR A 20 8.34 2.09 5.28
C TYR A 20 8.96 0.70 5.09
N PRO A 21 10.26 0.53 4.78
CA PRO A 21 10.87 -0.80 4.64
C PRO A 21 10.72 -1.64 5.92
N LYS A 22 10.96 -1.02 7.08
CA LYS A 22 10.82 -1.68 8.39
C LYS A 22 9.36 -2.03 8.71
N ALA A 23 8.42 -1.17 8.33
CA ALA A 23 7.00 -1.44 8.50
C ALA A 23 6.54 -2.62 7.62
N ILE A 24 7.01 -2.67 6.37
CA ILE A 24 6.72 -3.76 5.42
C ILE A 24 7.22 -5.09 5.98
N GLU A 25 8.48 -5.16 6.43
CA GLU A 25 9.04 -6.37 7.03
C GLU A 25 8.21 -6.87 8.22
N ILE A 26 7.79 -5.95 9.10
CA ILE A 26 6.95 -6.29 10.25
C ILE A 26 5.59 -6.83 9.80
N PHE A 27 4.93 -6.19 8.82
CA PHE A 27 3.65 -6.66 8.32
C PHE A 27 3.77 -8.00 7.59
N GLU A 28 4.78 -8.20 6.75
CA GLU A 28 5.06 -9.49 6.08
C GLU A 28 5.32 -10.60 7.10
N ALA A 29 6.10 -10.32 8.16
CA ALA A 29 6.37 -11.28 9.23
C ALA A 29 5.10 -11.65 10.02
N ILE A 30 4.23 -10.67 10.29
CA ILE A 30 2.93 -10.92 10.95
C ILE A 30 2.00 -11.70 10.01
N ALA A 31 1.99 -11.42 8.71
CA ALA A 31 1.19 -12.15 7.73
C ALA A 31 1.60 -13.63 7.67
N ARG A 32 2.92 -13.91 7.61
CA ARG A 32 3.48 -15.27 7.66
C ARG A 32 3.05 -16.04 8.90
N GLN A 33 3.12 -15.40 10.07
CA GLN A 33 2.71 -16.01 11.33
C GLN A 33 1.18 -16.22 11.39
N SER A 34 0.41 -15.26 10.88
CA SER A 34 -1.06 -15.29 10.91
C SER A 34 -1.65 -16.38 10.01
N ILE A 35 -0.99 -16.75 8.90
CA ILE A 35 -1.43 -17.89 8.06
C ILE A 35 -1.44 -19.20 8.85
N SER A 36 -0.47 -19.38 9.75
CA SER A 36 -0.41 -20.57 10.61
C SER A 36 -1.42 -20.55 11.76
N ASN A 37 -2.05 -19.40 12.04
CA ASN A 37 -2.88 -19.20 13.22
C ASN A 37 -4.16 -18.41 12.90
N ASN A 38 -5.20 -19.13 12.49
CA ASN A 38 -6.53 -18.61 12.10
C ASN A 38 -7.30 -17.83 13.20
N LEU A 39 -6.75 -17.72 14.42
CA LEU A 39 -7.39 -17.07 15.58
C LEU A 39 -7.15 -15.57 15.68
N LEU A 40 -6.19 -15.00 14.93
CA LEU A 40 -5.94 -13.57 14.98
C LEU A 40 -7.03 -12.81 14.22
N LYS A 41 -7.70 -11.90 14.93
CA LYS A 41 -8.84 -11.04 14.49
C LYS A 41 -8.65 -10.26 13.17
N TYR A 42 -7.46 -10.26 12.59
CA TYR A 42 -7.15 -9.57 11.34
C TYR A 42 -6.95 -10.63 10.25
N SER A 43 -7.79 -10.62 9.22
CA SER A 43 -7.54 -11.45 8.04
C SER A 43 -6.14 -11.15 7.50
N VAL A 44 -5.41 -12.21 7.12
CA VAL A 44 -4.07 -12.11 6.48
C VAL A 44 -4.10 -11.11 5.34
N LYS A 45 -5.21 -11.10 4.58
CA LYS A 45 -5.54 -10.15 3.50
C LYS A 45 -5.41 -8.68 3.92
N GLY A 46 -5.92 -8.31 5.09
CA GLY A 46 -5.84 -6.94 5.60
C GLY A 46 -4.42 -6.53 6.01
N ILE A 47 -3.61 -7.49 6.48
CA ILE A 47 -2.20 -7.27 6.82
C ILE A 47 -1.37 -7.08 5.55
N LEU A 48 -1.59 -7.94 4.55
CA LEU A 48 -0.96 -7.83 3.23
C LEU A 48 -1.32 -6.53 2.52
N LEU A 49 -2.59 -6.08 2.62
CA LEU A 49 -3.00 -4.78 2.14
C LEU A 49 -2.21 -3.64 2.78
N ASN A 50 -2.04 -3.66 4.11
CA ASN A 50 -1.28 -2.64 4.81
C ASN A 50 0.20 -2.61 4.36
N ALA A 51 0.81 -3.78 4.16
CA ALA A 51 2.18 -3.89 3.65
C ALA A 51 2.30 -3.34 2.22
N GLY A 52 1.34 -3.68 1.35
CA GLY A 52 1.27 -3.16 -0.02
C GLY A 52 1.10 -1.65 -0.09
N ILE A 53 0.24 -1.06 0.74
CA ILE A 53 0.08 0.41 0.80
C ILE A 53 1.40 1.09 1.21
N CYS A 54 2.16 0.50 2.14
CA CYS A 54 3.48 1.02 2.50
C CYS A 54 4.48 0.95 1.33
N GLN A 55 4.41 -0.07 0.47
CA GLN A 55 5.23 -0.13 -0.75
C GLN A 55 4.82 0.95 -1.75
N LEU A 56 3.51 1.15 -1.97
CA LEU A 56 3.00 2.21 -2.84
C LEU A 56 3.47 3.61 -2.40
N CYS A 57 3.51 3.87 -1.09
CA CYS A 57 4.05 5.13 -0.57
C CYS A 57 5.54 5.37 -0.87
N ARG A 58 6.31 4.33 -1.21
CA ARG A 58 7.71 4.48 -1.60
C ARG A 58 7.89 4.95 -3.04
N GLY A 59 6.85 4.88 -3.88
CA GLY A 59 6.96 5.27 -5.28
C GLY A 59 7.73 4.28 -6.15
N ASP A 60 7.88 3.02 -5.71
CA ASP A 60 8.66 1.98 -6.36
C ASP A 60 7.73 0.91 -6.94
N VAL A 61 7.42 1.02 -8.23
CA VAL A 61 6.52 0.10 -8.97
C VAL A 61 7.08 -1.32 -8.97
N VAL A 62 8.38 -1.47 -9.21
CA VAL A 62 9.05 -2.79 -9.19
C VAL A 62 8.94 -3.42 -7.80
N GLY A 63 9.11 -2.61 -6.75
CA GLY A 63 8.97 -3.02 -5.36
C GLY A 63 7.58 -3.57 -5.01
N ILE A 64 6.51 -2.92 -5.47
CA ILE A 64 5.13 -3.41 -5.23
C ILE A 64 4.80 -4.66 -6.07
N THR A 65 5.23 -4.73 -7.34
CA THR A 65 5.00 -5.91 -8.18
C THR A 65 5.68 -7.15 -7.60
N ASN A 66 6.95 -7.03 -7.19
CA ASN A 66 7.67 -8.11 -6.51
C ASN A 66 7.06 -8.47 -5.15
N ALA A 67 6.43 -7.51 -4.45
CA ALA A 67 5.71 -7.79 -3.22
C ALA A 67 4.41 -8.57 -3.50
N LEU A 68 3.67 -8.22 -4.54
CA LEU A 68 2.44 -8.91 -4.95
C LEU A 68 2.69 -10.37 -5.32
N GLU A 69 3.78 -10.68 -6.01
CA GLU A 69 4.19 -12.07 -6.28
C GLU A 69 4.45 -12.83 -4.97
N ARG A 70 5.26 -12.25 -4.07
CA ARG A 70 5.54 -12.85 -2.74
C ARG A 70 4.28 -13.05 -1.91
N TYR A 71 3.29 -12.16 -2.01
CA TYR A 71 2.03 -12.28 -1.29
C TYR A 71 1.16 -13.42 -1.84
N GLN A 72 1.21 -13.67 -3.15
CA GLN A 72 0.54 -14.82 -3.78
C GLN A 72 1.19 -16.15 -3.42
N GLU A 73 2.52 -16.19 -3.33
CA GLU A 73 3.23 -17.36 -2.80
C GLU A 73 2.87 -17.63 -1.33
N LEU A 74 2.66 -16.56 -0.56
CA LEU A 74 2.27 -16.63 0.84
C LEU A 74 0.86 -17.21 1.03
N ASP A 75 -0.10 -16.68 0.28
CA ASP A 75 -1.50 -17.05 0.31
C ASP A 75 -2.01 -17.12 -1.14
N PRO A 76 -2.14 -18.33 -1.72
CA PRO A 76 -2.64 -18.49 -3.09
C PRO A 76 -4.05 -17.95 -3.31
N THR A 77 -4.83 -17.73 -2.24
CA THR A 77 -6.17 -17.14 -2.33
C THR A 77 -6.13 -15.62 -2.44
N PHE A 78 -4.99 -14.99 -2.16
CA PHE A 78 -4.83 -13.54 -2.13
C PHE A 78 -5.08 -12.89 -3.50
N SER A 79 -4.65 -13.53 -4.59
CA SER A 79 -4.88 -13.04 -5.97
C SER A 79 -6.36 -12.85 -6.31
N GLY A 80 -7.25 -13.63 -5.71
CA GLY A 80 -8.71 -13.51 -5.89
C GLY A 80 -9.38 -12.47 -4.98
N THR A 81 -8.60 -11.73 -4.19
CA THR A 81 -9.13 -10.77 -3.21
C THR A 81 -9.22 -9.36 -3.77
N ARG A 82 -10.10 -8.55 -3.18
CA ARG A 82 -10.23 -7.13 -3.54
C ARG A 82 -8.99 -6.35 -3.16
N GLU A 83 -8.33 -6.76 -2.07
CA GLU A 83 -7.09 -6.18 -1.58
C GLU A 83 -5.95 -6.33 -2.59
N TYR A 84 -5.81 -7.51 -3.20
CA TYR A 84 -4.87 -7.73 -4.29
C TYR A 84 -5.21 -6.87 -5.50
N LYS A 85 -6.47 -6.91 -5.96
CA LYS A 85 -6.94 -6.12 -7.11
C LYS A 85 -6.60 -4.64 -6.92
N LEU A 86 -6.93 -4.07 -5.75
CA LEU A 86 -6.62 -2.68 -5.43
C LEU A 86 -5.12 -2.40 -5.54
N LEU A 87 -4.26 -3.21 -4.92
CA LEU A 87 -2.82 -2.98 -4.96
C LEU A 87 -2.23 -3.08 -6.37
N ALA A 88 -2.71 -4.04 -7.16
CA ALA A 88 -2.29 -4.21 -8.56
C ALA A 88 -2.74 -3.03 -9.44
N ASP A 89 -4.00 -2.61 -9.31
CA ASP A 89 -4.55 -1.48 -10.06
C ASP A 89 -3.84 -0.16 -9.70
N LEU A 90 -3.53 0.05 -8.41
CA LEU A 90 -2.76 1.22 -7.96
C LEU A 90 -1.31 1.18 -8.44
N ALA A 91 -0.68 0.00 -8.47
CA ALA A 91 0.67 -0.15 -9.01
C ALA A 91 0.70 0.18 -10.51
N ALA A 92 -0.27 -0.32 -11.28
CA ALA A 92 -0.41 0.00 -12.70
C ALA A 92 -0.67 1.49 -12.94
N ALA A 93 -1.55 2.11 -12.14
CA ALA A 93 -1.80 3.55 -12.24
C ALA A 93 -0.56 4.39 -11.89
N MET A 94 0.32 3.92 -10.99
CA MET A 94 1.59 4.57 -10.69
C MET A 94 2.62 4.40 -11.81
N ASP A 95 2.60 3.27 -12.52
CA ASP A 95 3.48 3.01 -13.68
C ASP A 95 3.06 3.83 -14.91
N GLU A 96 1.75 4.03 -15.09
CA GLU A 96 1.16 4.88 -16.14
C GLU A 96 1.15 6.37 -15.77
N GLU A 97 1.59 6.71 -14.55
CA GLU A 97 1.53 8.06 -13.97
C GLU A 97 0.12 8.71 -13.97
N ASP A 98 -0.93 7.89 -14.00
CA ASP A 98 -2.31 8.33 -14.09
C ASP A 98 -2.92 8.53 -12.68
N VAL A 99 -2.87 9.78 -12.21
CA VAL A 99 -3.47 10.21 -10.93
C VAL A 99 -5.00 10.03 -10.92
N GLY A 100 -5.65 10.12 -12.09
CA GLY A 100 -7.09 9.91 -12.27
C GLY A 100 -7.47 8.46 -11.97
N LYS A 101 -6.84 7.52 -12.67
CA LYS A 101 -6.99 6.08 -12.47
C LYS A 101 -6.67 5.68 -11.03
N PHE A 102 -5.58 6.19 -10.45
CA PHE A 102 -5.21 5.93 -9.06
C PHE A 102 -6.35 6.34 -8.10
N THR A 103 -6.95 7.51 -8.33
CA THR A 103 -8.04 8.03 -7.50
C THR A 103 -9.32 7.20 -7.66
N ASP A 104 -9.63 6.76 -8.88
CA ASP A 104 -10.84 5.99 -9.16
C ASP A 104 -10.77 4.57 -8.59
N CYS A 105 -9.61 3.91 -8.62
CA CYS A 105 -9.39 2.64 -7.94
C CYS A 105 -9.65 2.73 -6.43
N ILE A 106 -9.20 3.82 -5.78
CA ILE A 106 -9.47 4.05 -4.34
C ILE A 106 -10.96 4.25 -4.08
N LYS A 107 -11.66 5.02 -4.93
CA LYS A 107 -13.11 5.25 -4.79
C LYS A 107 -13.90 3.95 -4.96
N GLU A 108 -13.57 3.15 -5.98
CA GLU A 108 -14.20 1.84 -6.21
C GLU A 108 -14.05 0.97 -4.97
N PHE A 109 -12.83 0.87 -4.43
CA PHE A 109 -12.58 0.07 -3.24
C PHE A 109 -13.30 0.61 -2.00
N ASP A 110 -13.24 1.91 -1.70
CA ASP A 110 -13.91 2.49 -0.52
C ASP A 110 -15.44 2.34 -0.57
N SER A 111 -16.02 2.36 -1.77
CA SER A 111 -17.46 2.16 -1.97
C SER A 111 -17.94 0.77 -1.53
N MET A 112 -17.06 -0.23 -1.64
CA MET A 112 -17.38 -1.60 -1.28
C MET A 112 -16.78 -2.05 0.05
N THR A 113 -15.68 -1.41 0.47
CA THR A 113 -14.92 -1.75 1.68
C THR A 113 -14.35 -0.47 2.26
N ARG A 114 -14.99 0.01 3.33
CA ARG A 114 -14.60 1.28 3.98
C ARG A 114 -13.13 1.27 4.38
N LEU A 115 -12.40 2.25 3.87
CA LEU A 115 -11.02 2.52 4.25
C LEU A 115 -11.00 3.19 5.62
N ASP A 116 -10.15 2.68 6.51
CA ASP A 116 -9.89 3.36 7.77
C ASP A 116 -9.04 4.63 7.56
N PRO A 117 -9.09 5.59 8.49
CA PRO A 117 -8.40 6.87 8.33
C PRO A 117 -6.89 6.76 8.09
N TRP A 118 -6.23 5.71 8.57
CA TRP A 118 -4.80 5.53 8.38
C TRP A 118 -4.49 5.11 6.93
N LYS A 119 -5.23 4.14 6.37
CA LYS A 119 -5.10 3.77 4.95
C LYS A 119 -5.37 4.96 4.03
N THR A 120 -6.43 5.72 4.29
CA THR A 120 -6.76 6.94 3.52
C THR A 120 -5.62 7.96 3.58
N THR A 121 -5.01 8.16 4.76
CA THR A 121 -3.88 9.08 4.91
C THR A 121 -2.67 8.64 4.06
N LEU A 122 -2.36 7.35 4.03
CA LEU A 122 -1.22 6.83 3.25
C LEU A 122 -1.49 6.88 1.75
N LEU A 123 -2.68 6.50 1.31
CA LEU A 123 -3.07 6.55 -0.11
C LEU A 123 -3.08 8.00 -0.64
N LEU A 124 -3.55 8.96 0.16
CA LEU A 124 -3.46 10.38 -0.20
C LEU A 124 -2.01 10.87 -0.34
N ARG A 125 -1.09 10.37 0.50
CA ARG A 125 0.34 10.68 0.38
C ARG A 125 0.94 10.10 -0.90
N ALA A 126 0.64 8.84 -1.21
CA ALA A 126 1.09 8.21 -2.46
C ALA A 126 0.57 8.97 -3.69
N LYS A 127 -0.72 9.35 -3.68
CA LYS A 127 -1.32 10.19 -4.73
C LYS A 127 -0.62 11.53 -4.89
N ASN A 128 -0.35 12.24 -3.80
CA ASN A 128 0.31 13.54 -3.86
C ASN A 128 1.76 13.43 -4.33
N ALA A 129 2.45 12.34 -3.99
CA ALA A 129 3.79 12.07 -4.49
C ALA A 129 3.79 11.74 -6.00
N LEU A 130 2.76 11.04 -6.49
CA LEU A 130 2.58 10.79 -7.93
C LEU A 130 2.33 12.11 -8.67
N LYS A 131 1.39 12.93 -8.18
CA LYS A 131 1.09 14.24 -8.78
C LYS A 131 2.30 15.18 -8.82
N ALA A 132 3.13 15.18 -7.77
CA ALA A 132 4.33 16.00 -7.75
C ALA A 132 5.35 15.62 -8.83
N LYS A 133 5.39 14.34 -9.26
CA LYS A 133 6.23 13.90 -10.39
C LYS A 133 5.65 14.37 -11.73
N GLU A 134 4.33 14.24 -11.90
CA GLU A 134 3.60 14.72 -13.09
C GLU A 134 3.82 16.23 -13.30
N ASP A 135 3.70 17.04 -12.24
CA ASP A 135 3.90 18.49 -12.29
C ASP A 135 5.38 18.89 -12.53
N GLU A 136 6.36 18.03 -12.21
CA GLU A 136 7.80 18.28 -12.47
C GLU A 136 8.22 17.97 -13.93
N GLU A 137 7.55 17.03 -14.61
CA GLU A 137 7.79 16.74 -16.03
C GLU A 137 7.19 17.81 -16.96
N ASP A 138 6.04 18.39 -16.61
CA ASP A 138 5.35 19.39 -17.45
C ASP A 138 6.04 20.78 -17.46
N ASP A 139 6.82 21.13 -16.41
CA ASP A 139 7.60 22.40 -16.33
C ASP A 139 8.95 22.34 -17.08
N LEU A 140 9.34 21.17 -17.60
CA LEU A 140 10.59 20.94 -18.34
C LEU A 140 10.42 20.79 -19.86
N THR A 141 9.19 20.93 -20.39
CA THR A 141 8.87 20.89 -21.83
C THR A 141 8.25 22.20 -22.34
#